data_AF-X1NT32-F1
#
_entry.id   AF-X1NT32-F1
#
_cell.length_a   1.000
_cell.length_b   1.000
_cell.length_c   1.000
_cell.angle_alpha   90.00
_cell.angle_beta   90.00
_cell.angle_gamma   90.00
#
_symmetry.space_group_name_H-M   'P 1'
#
loop_
_entity.id
_entity.type
_entity.pdbx_description
1 polymer ?
#
loop_
_entity_poly.entity_id
_entity_poly.type
_entity_poly.pdbx_seq_one_letter_code
_entity_poly.pdbx_strand_id
1 'polypeptide(L)'
;MTIKIGRREFVKKSAKIGFSTAIGGSFIYQLMDGSIHASAGEKIDIAVVSGNDYFKNTIRAVEFLGGIKKFVQKKSKVTILANVQSRNPG
;
A
#
# COMPACT_ATOMS: atom_id res chain seq x y z
N MET A 1 16.69 -22.09 -8.45
CA MET A 1 15.66 -23.04 -8.95
C MET A 1 14.50 -22.22 -9.51
N THR A 2 14.21 -22.32 -10.81
CA THR A 2 13.14 -21.53 -11.44
C THR A 2 11.84 -22.31 -11.36
N ILE A 3 10.84 -21.78 -10.66
CA ILE A 3 9.51 -22.39 -10.57
C ILE A 3 8.82 -22.16 -11.92
N LYS A 4 8.84 -23.15 -12.81
CA LYS A 4 8.09 -23.12 -14.07
C LYS A 4 6.61 -23.37 -13.76
N ILE A 5 5.85 -22.30 -13.51
CA ILE A 5 4.40 -22.43 -13.32
C ILE A 5 3.70 -22.44 -14.69
N GLY A 6 2.86 -23.43 -14.95
CA GLY A 6 2.10 -23.50 -16.20
C GLY A 6 1.01 -22.41 -16.26
N ARG A 7 0.70 -21.87 -17.44
CA ARG A 7 -0.36 -20.84 -17.64
C ARG A 7 -1.70 -21.26 -17.01
N ARG A 8 -2.08 -22.53 -17.18
CA ARG A 8 -3.31 -23.11 -16.60
C ARG A 8 -3.26 -23.20 -15.08
N GLU A 9 -2.10 -23.50 -14.51
CA GLU A 9 -1.91 -23.56 -13.06
C GLU A 9 -1.91 -22.17 -12.44
N PHE A 10 -1.31 -21.19 -13.13
CA PHE A 10 -1.40 -19.78 -12.75
C PHE A 10 -2.86 -19.32 -12.71
N VAL A 11 -3.64 -19.53 -13.78
CA VAL A 11 -5.06 -19.13 -13.81
C VAL A 11 -5.86 -19.83 -12.72
N LYS A 12 -5.66 -21.13 -12.50
CA LYS A 12 -6.35 -21.87 -11.44
C LYS A 12 -5.98 -21.38 -10.05
N LYS A 13 -4.70 -21.08 -9.81
CA LYS A 13 -4.21 -20.61 -8.51
C LYS A 13 -4.74 -19.20 -8.22
N SER A 14 -4.69 -18.30 -9.19
CA SER A 14 -5.24 -16.95 -9.10
C SER A 14 -6.76 -16.95 -8.96
N ALA A 15 -7.48 -17.82 -9.68
CA ALA A 15 -8.93 -17.96 -9.56
C ALA A 15 -9.36 -18.50 -8.19
N LYS A 16 -8.64 -19.48 -7.63
CA LYS A 16 -8.90 -19.97 -6.26
C LYS A 16 -8.65 -18.91 -5.21
N ILE A 17 -7.58 -18.12 -5.35
CA ILE A 17 -7.30 -16.99 -4.45
C ILE A 17 -8.41 -15.95 -4.58
N GLY A 18 -8.77 -15.54 -5.81
CA GLY A 18 -9.86 -14.60 -6.06
C GLY A 18 -11.22 -15.06 -5.54
N PHE A 19 -11.54 -16.35 -5.66
CA PHE A 19 -12.76 -16.93 -5.10
C PHE A 19 -12.74 -16.97 -3.57
N SER A 20 -11.60 -17.29 -2.96
CA SER A 20 -11.47 -17.26 -1.49
C SER A 20 -11.62 -15.84 -0.93
N THR A 21 -11.19 -14.83 -1.68
CA THR A 21 -11.38 -13.41 -1.36
C THR A 21 -12.84 -12.98 -1.54
N ALA A 22 -13.53 -13.45 -2.58
CA ALA A 22 -14.94 -13.13 -2.81
C ALA A 22 -15.90 -13.79 -1.79
N ILE A 23 -15.61 -15.03 -1.35
CA ILE A 23 -16.40 -15.73 -0.33
C ILE A 23 -16.04 -15.26 1.08
N GLY A 24 -14.80 -14.81 1.30
CA GLY A 24 -14.34 -14.12 2.51
C GLY A 24 -14.88 -12.70 2.68
N GLY A 25 -16.12 -12.44 2.26
CA GLY A 25 -16.74 -11.11 2.25
C GLY A 25 -16.67 -10.40 3.60
N SER A 26 -16.74 -11.12 4.72
CA SER A 26 -16.59 -10.52 6.06
C SER A 26 -15.23 -9.85 6.27
N PHE A 27 -14.15 -10.36 5.66
CA PHE A 27 -12.82 -9.77 5.77
C PHE A 27 -12.67 -8.52 4.89
N ILE A 28 -13.27 -8.52 3.70
CA ILE A 28 -13.30 -7.33 2.82
C ILE A 28 -14.19 -6.24 3.42
N TYR A 29 -15.35 -6.59 3.97
CA TYR A 29 -16.20 -5.64 4.68
C TYR A 29 -15.47 -5.08 5.90
N GLN A 30 -14.76 -5.88 6.72
CA GLN A 30 -13.93 -5.33 7.80
C GLN A 30 -12.77 -4.46 7.32
N LEU A 31 -12.17 -4.76 6.15
CA LEU A 31 -11.11 -3.96 5.55
C LEU A 31 -11.66 -2.62 5.00
N MET A 32 -12.85 -2.65 4.39
CA MET A 32 -13.54 -1.48 3.83
C MET A 32 -14.17 -0.60 4.91
N ASP A 33 -14.65 -1.21 5.99
CA ASP A 33 -15.22 -0.54 7.17
C ASP A 33 -14.11 -0.08 8.16
N GLY A 34 -12.84 -0.29 7.79
CA GLY A 34 -11.66 0.20 8.52
C GLY A 34 -11.43 -0.46 9.88
N SER A 35 -12.13 -1.55 10.19
CA SER A 35 -12.06 -2.27 11.47
C SER A 35 -10.87 -3.24 11.56
N ILE A 36 -10.17 -3.50 10.45
CA ILE A 36 -8.85 -4.11 10.47
C ILE A 36 -7.82 -3.01 10.76
N HIS A 37 -7.60 -2.78 12.05
CA HIS A 37 -6.46 -2.02 12.50
C HIS A 37 -5.21 -2.90 12.35
N ALA A 38 -4.25 -2.46 11.54
CA ALA A 38 -2.90 -3.01 11.58
C ALA A 38 -2.45 -3.04 13.04
N SER A 39 -2.12 -4.24 13.54
CA SER A 39 -1.76 -4.42 14.93
C SER A 39 -0.61 -3.48 15.26
N ALA A 40 -0.69 -2.79 16.40
CA ALA A 40 0.33 -1.83 16.83
C ALA A 40 1.68 -2.55 17.00
N GLY A 41 2.51 -2.52 15.96
CA GLY A 41 3.78 -3.25 15.89
C GLY A 41 4.07 -3.90 14.54
N GLU A 42 3.06 -4.06 13.68
CA GLU A 42 3.25 -4.65 12.35
C GLU A 42 3.85 -3.62 11.39
N LYS A 43 4.90 -4.00 10.66
CA LYS A 43 5.55 -3.12 9.68
C LYS A 43 4.63 -3.02 8.46
N ILE A 44 3.88 -1.93 8.37
CA ILE A 44 3.05 -1.61 7.20
C ILE A 44 3.97 -1.12 6.07
N ASP A 45 4.08 -1.90 5.01
CA ASP A 45 4.92 -1.54 3.85
C ASP A 45 4.13 -0.78 2.77
N ILE A 46 2.81 -0.98 2.70
CA ILE A 46 1.92 -0.32 1.74
C ILE A 46 0.66 0.14 2.48
N ALA A 47 0.26 1.39 2.28
CA ALA A 47 -0.99 1.95 2.78
C ALA A 47 -1.75 2.63 1.63
N VAL A 48 -3.07 2.39 1.57
CA VAL A 48 -3.97 2.98 0.57
C VAL A 48 -5.11 3.66 1.30
N VAL A 49 -5.44 4.90 0.92
CA VAL A 49 -6.55 5.66 1.50
C VAL A 49 -7.42 6.20 0.37
N SER A 50 -8.72 5.95 0.46
CA SER A 50 -9.73 6.43 -0.48
C SER A 50 -10.61 7.52 0.16
N GLY A 51 -10.93 8.56 -0.60
CA GLY A 51 -11.80 9.66 -0.16
C GLY A 51 -11.79 10.80 -1.17
N ASN A 52 -12.66 11.79 -0.97
CA ASN A 52 -12.84 12.90 -1.92
C ASN A 52 -11.73 13.97 -1.83
N ASP A 53 -11.04 14.07 -0.69
CA ASP A 53 -10.01 15.06 -0.41
C ASP A 53 -8.62 14.44 -0.53
N TYR A 54 -7.99 14.60 -1.71
CA TYR A 54 -6.68 14.02 -2.01
C TYR A 54 -5.58 14.44 -1.02
N PHE A 55 -5.62 15.67 -0.52
CA PHE A 55 -4.61 16.18 0.40
C PHE A 55 -4.70 15.45 1.73
N LYS A 56 -5.90 15.39 2.32
CA LYS A 56 -6.13 14.68 3.59
C LYS A 56 -5.87 13.19 3.47
N ASN A 57 -6.25 12.57 2.35
CA ASN A 57 -5.99 11.15 2.10
C ASN A 57 -4.49 10.86 2.07
N THR A 58 -3.71 11.73 1.42
CA THR A 58 -2.25 11.57 1.33
C THR A 58 -1.60 11.64 2.72
N ILE A 59 -2.00 12.61 3.54
CA ILE A 59 -1.52 12.72 4.92
C ILE A 59 -1.85 11.44 5.69
N ARG A 60 -3.10 10.97 5.62
CA ARG A 60 -3.57 9.76 6.30
C ARG A 60 -2.78 8.51 5.88
N ALA A 61 -2.49 8.36 4.59
CA ALA A 61 -1.71 7.25 4.08
C ALA A 61 -0.27 7.27 4.62
N VAL A 62 0.36 8.45 4.68
CA VAL A 62 1.70 8.64 5.25
C VAL A 62 1.71 8.36 6.75
N GLU A 63 0.65 8.76 7.48
CA GLU A 63 0.48 8.44 8.90
C GLU A 63 0.40 6.93 9.14
N PHE A 64 -0.39 6.21 8.35
CA PHE A 64 -0.47 4.75 8.43
C PHE A 64 0.86 4.06 8.14
N LEU A 65 1.66 4.58 7.20
CA LEU A 65 3.02 4.08 6.98
C LEU A 65 3.97 4.33 8.17
N GLY A 66 3.55 5.05 9.21
CA GLY A 66 4.36 5.41 10.38
C GLY A 66 5.06 6.75 10.26
N GLY A 67 4.77 7.52 9.20
CA GLY A 67 5.31 8.84 8.92
C GLY A 67 6.79 8.84 8.52
N ILE A 68 7.33 10.03 8.24
CA ILE A 68 8.73 10.18 7.81
C ILE A 68 9.73 9.65 8.84
N LYS A 69 9.37 9.64 10.13
CA LYS A 69 10.18 9.11 11.24
C LYS A 69 10.51 7.62 11.10
N LYS A 70 9.71 6.85 10.34
CA LYS A 70 10.01 5.44 10.03
C LYS A 70 11.27 5.31 9.17
N PHE A 71 11.52 6.31 8.31
CA PHE A 71 12.59 6.28 7.31
C PHE A 71 13.78 7.20 7.67
N VAL A 72 13.50 8.33 8.33
CA VAL A 72 14.49 9.36 8.67
C VAL A 72 14.49 9.54 10.18
N GLN A 73 15.63 9.24 10.81
CA GLN A 73 15.79 9.42 12.25
C GLN A 73 15.91 10.90 12.60
N LYS A 74 15.63 11.23 13.87
CA LYS A 74 15.83 12.60 14.37
C LYS A 74 17.30 12.99 14.19
N LYS A 75 17.53 14.24 13.79
CA LYS A 75 18.87 14.84 13.54
C LYS A 75 19.61 14.28 12.32
N SER A 76 19.01 13.41 11.51
CA SER A 76 19.56 13.04 10.21
C SER A 76 19.62 14.26 9.29
N LYS A 77 20.72 14.43 8.56
CA LYS A 77 20.82 15.40 7.47
C LYS A 77 20.17 14.80 6.23
N VAL A 78 19.20 15.52 5.66
CA VAL A 78 18.48 15.11 4.45
C VAL A 78 18.46 16.25 3.45
N THR A 79 18.41 15.91 2.17
CA THR A 79 18.25 16.86 1.06
C THR A 79 16.99 16.50 0.29
N ILE A 80 16.25 17.51 -0.14
CA ILE A 80 15.09 17.32 -1.01
C ILE A 80 15.58 17.33 -2.44
N LEU A 81 15.43 16.21 -3.15
CA LEU A 81 15.58 16.19 -4.60
C LEU A 81 14.29 16.73 -5.22
N ALA A 82 14.22 18.05 -5.37
CA ALA A 82 13.10 18.68 -6.06
C ALA A 82 13.15 18.26 -7.53
N ASN A 83 12.10 17.58 -8.02
CA ASN A 83 11.95 17.27 -9.44
C ASN A 83 11.51 18.53 -10.20
N VAL A 84 12.42 19.50 -10.30
CA VAL A 84 12.21 20.72 -11.08
C VAL A 84 12.24 20.36 -12.56
N GLN A 85 11.17 20.70 -13.30
CA GLN A 85 11.12 20.54 -14.75
C GLN A 85 12.23 21.41 -15.38
N SER A 86 13.32 20.76 -15.80
CA SER A 86 14.49 21.48 -16.32
C SER A 86 14.45 21.72 -17.84
N ARG A 87 13.78 20.85 -18.63
CA ARG A 87 14.00 20.78 -20.09
C ARG A 87 12.83 20.36 -20.99
N ASN A 88 11.58 20.42 -20.53
CA ASN A 88 10.42 20.29 -21.42
C ASN A 88 9.70 21.63 -21.50
N PRO A 89 9.80 22.37 -22.63
CA PRO A 89 8.87 23.45 -22.89
C PRO A 89 7.49 22.81 -23.10
N GLY A 90 6.49 23.33 -22.40
CA GLY A 90 5.08 23.10 -22.76
C GLY A 90 4.78 23.72 -24.12
#